data_AF-A0A352JUN2-F1
#
_entry.id   AF-A0A352JUN2-F1
#
_cell.length_a   1.000
_cell.length_b   1.000
_cell.length_c   1.000
_cell.angle_alpha   90.00
_cell.angle_beta   90.00
_cell.angle_gamma   90.00
#
_symmetry.space_group_name_H-M   'P 1'
#
loop_
_entity.id
_entity.type
_entity.pdbx_description
1 polymer ?
#
loop_
_entity_poly.entity_id
_entity_poly.type
_entity_poly.pdbx_seq_one_letter_code
_entity_poly.pdbx_strand_id
1 'polypeptide(L)'
;MKAIAISAAIILSLGMAPCAKANGVIDVITANTDGITPQPNVHIRTYDSLNALVADGYSDMLGMYMVSLTPGIYREHFSKIGFEDREIGNIIVADNETTHVRIVIGFWIPCHYVVGDVNGSGILTGLDVTYSIRYFKGGPHPPYSCECTPGNTWYTSGDVNASCTFDALDVTYMVRYFKGGSPPAPCPSCPPTP
;
A
#
# COMPACT_ATOMS: atom_id res chain seq x y z
N MET A 1 -25.82 -17.15 85.14
CA MET A 1 -25.03 -16.35 84.17
C MET A 1 -24.79 -17.22 82.94
N LYS A 2 -25.48 -16.93 81.83
CA LYS A 2 -25.40 -17.70 80.57
C LYS A 2 -24.32 -17.07 79.70
N ALA A 3 -23.26 -17.82 79.39
CA ALA A 3 -22.24 -17.41 78.43
C ALA A 3 -22.70 -17.72 77.01
N ILE A 4 -22.71 -16.71 76.15
CA ILE A 4 -23.08 -16.78 74.73
C ILE A 4 -21.80 -17.05 73.94
N ALA A 5 -21.77 -18.15 73.19
CA ALA A 5 -20.69 -18.47 72.26
C ALA A 5 -20.90 -17.71 70.95
N ILE A 6 -19.94 -16.87 70.56
CA ILE A 6 -19.93 -16.17 69.26
C ILE A 6 -19.12 -17.05 68.31
N SER A 7 -19.81 -17.64 67.33
CA SER A 7 -19.20 -18.40 66.23
C SER A 7 -18.72 -17.42 65.16
N ALA A 8 -17.41 -17.35 64.93
CA ALA A 8 -16.84 -16.57 63.85
C ALA A 8 -16.97 -17.35 62.53
N ALA A 9 -17.90 -16.94 61.68
CA ALA A 9 -17.99 -17.41 60.30
C ALA A 9 -16.84 -16.80 59.50
N ILE A 10 -15.83 -17.62 59.18
CA ILE A 10 -14.80 -17.29 58.19
C ILE A 10 -15.47 -17.30 56.82
N ILE A 11 -15.76 -16.12 56.28
CA ILE A 11 -16.20 -15.95 54.90
C ILE A 11 -14.95 -16.10 54.02
N LEU A 12 -14.73 -17.31 53.47
CA LEU A 12 -13.79 -17.52 52.38
C LEU A 12 -14.37 -16.81 51.13
N SER A 13 -13.90 -15.59 50.89
CA SER A 13 -14.05 -14.91 49.60
C SER A 13 -13.22 -15.68 48.56
N LEU A 14 -13.84 -16.63 47.87
CA LEU A 14 -13.33 -17.16 46.61
C LEU A 14 -13.41 -16.01 45.60
N GLY A 15 -12.34 -15.23 45.50
CA GLY A 15 -12.18 -14.26 44.42
C GLY A 15 -12.27 -15.00 43.10
N MET A 16 -13.41 -14.86 42.41
CA MET A 16 -13.56 -15.31 41.04
C MET A 16 -12.49 -14.58 40.23
N ALA A 17 -11.46 -15.30 39.81
CA ALA A 17 -10.49 -14.76 38.87
C ALA A 17 -11.30 -14.25 37.66
N PRO A 18 -11.02 -13.03 37.16
CA PRO A 18 -11.67 -12.56 35.95
C PRO A 18 -11.44 -13.61 34.86
N CYS A 19 -12.53 -14.15 34.29
CA CYS A 19 -12.44 -15.12 33.21
C CYS A 19 -11.51 -14.52 32.15
N ALA A 20 -10.39 -15.19 31.87
CA ALA A 20 -9.54 -14.80 30.77
C ALA A 20 -10.41 -14.84 29.51
N LYS A 21 -10.59 -13.68 28.86
CA LYS A 21 -11.33 -13.64 27.60
C LYS A 21 -10.58 -14.53 26.60
N ALA A 22 -11.32 -15.35 25.85
CA ALA A 22 -10.70 -16.08 24.77
C ALA A 22 -10.23 -15.09 23.70
N ASN A 23 -9.19 -15.50 22.98
CA ASN A 23 -8.68 -14.69 21.88
C ASN A 23 -9.71 -14.69 20.74
N GLY A 24 -9.85 -13.54 20.08
CA GLY A 24 -10.45 -13.47 18.76
C GLY A 24 -9.40 -13.70 17.67
N VAL A 25 -9.84 -13.64 16.42
CA VAL A 25 -8.98 -13.81 15.24
C VAL A 25 -9.20 -12.64 14.28
N ILE A 26 -8.13 -12.08 13.73
CA ILE A 26 -8.20 -11.25 12.53
C ILE A 26 -7.83 -12.16 11.36
N ASP A 27 -8.70 -12.18 10.35
CA ASP A 27 -8.51 -12.90 9.09
C ASP A 27 -8.42 -11.89 7.95
N VAL A 28 -7.24 -11.78 7.35
CA VAL A 28 -6.90 -10.78 6.34
C VAL A 28 -6.87 -11.44 4.96
N ILE A 29 -7.53 -10.81 4.00
CA ILE A 29 -7.39 -11.10 2.57
C ILE A 29 -6.75 -9.90 1.89
N THR A 30 -5.55 -10.11 1.34
CA THR A 30 -4.81 -9.16 0.52
C THR A 30 -5.02 -9.49 -0.96
N ALA A 31 -5.39 -8.49 -1.75
CA ALA A 31 -5.61 -8.63 -3.19
C ALA A 31 -5.00 -7.45 -3.96
N ASN A 32 -4.82 -7.62 -5.27
CA ASN A 32 -4.50 -6.53 -6.19
C ASN A 32 -5.67 -5.55 -6.33
N THR A 33 -5.47 -4.48 -7.09
CA THR A 33 -6.48 -3.45 -7.39
C THR A 33 -7.75 -3.98 -8.05
N ASP A 34 -7.69 -5.17 -8.66
CA ASP A 34 -8.86 -5.85 -9.21
C ASP A 34 -9.79 -6.44 -8.13
N GLY A 35 -9.34 -6.48 -6.87
CA GLY A 35 -10.06 -7.06 -5.75
C GLY A 35 -10.22 -8.58 -5.80
N ILE A 36 -9.64 -9.25 -6.81
CA ILE A 36 -9.86 -10.69 -7.07
C ILE A 36 -8.52 -11.43 -7.03
N THR A 37 -7.47 -10.90 -7.66
CA THR A 37 -6.18 -11.57 -7.72
C THR A 37 -5.51 -11.52 -6.34
N PRO A 38 -5.25 -12.67 -5.70
CA PRO A 38 -4.63 -12.69 -4.38
C PRO A 38 -3.23 -12.10 -4.41
N GLN A 39 -2.85 -11.42 -3.33
CA GLN A 39 -1.57 -10.75 -3.24
C GLN A 39 -0.65 -11.40 -2.19
N PRO A 40 0.24 -12.32 -2.58
CA PRO A 40 1.09 -13.01 -1.62
C PRO A 40 2.25 -12.15 -1.13
N ASN A 41 2.87 -12.51 0.00
CA ASN A 41 4.04 -11.86 0.58
C ASN A 41 3.85 -10.37 0.89
N VAL A 42 2.64 -9.96 1.30
CA VAL A 42 2.40 -8.64 1.88
C VAL A 42 2.83 -8.69 3.34
N HIS A 43 3.72 -7.80 3.77
CA HIS A 43 4.14 -7.66 5.16
C HIS A 43 3.05 -6.96 5.97
N ILE A 44 2.58 -7.61 7.03
CA ILE A 44 1.46 -7.17 7.85
C ILE A 44 1.95 -7.00 9.28
N ARG A 45 1.86 -5.77 9.80
CA ARG A 45 2.19 -5.43 11.18
C ARG A 45 0.93 -4.99 11.92
N THR A 46 0.59 -5.69 12.99
CA THR A 46 -0.60 -5.42 13.80
C THR A 46 -0.19 -4.71 15.10
N TYR A 47 -0.83 -3.58 15.37
CA TYR A 47 -0.61 -2.74 16.55
C TYR A 47 -1.87 -2.67 17.40
N ASP A 48 -1.69 -2.65 18.73
CA ASP A 48 -2.79 -2.41 19.67
C ASP A 48 -3.15 -0.91 19.78
N SER A 49 -4.11 -0.59 20.66
CA SER A 49 -4.56 0.78 20.90
C SER A 49 -3.51 1.71 21.53
N LEU A 50 -2.41 1.15 22.05
CA LEU A 50 -1.26 1.88 22.58
C LEU A 50 -0.15 2.02 21.54
N ASN A 51 -0.39 1.61 20.29
CA ASN A 51 0.59 1.50 19.21
C ASN A 51 1.75 0.54 19.51
N ALA A 52 1.56 -0.44 20.41
CA ALA A 52 2.52 -1.51 20.60
C ALA A 52 2.33 -2.58 19.51
N LEU A 53 3.43 -3.01 18.90
CA LEU A 53 3.42 -4.10 17.92
C LEU A 53 3.09 -5.41 18.63
N VAL A 54 1.97 -6.04 18.27
CA VAL A 54 1.49 -7.29 18.87
C VAL A 54 1.64 -8.49 17.94
N ALA A 55 1.73 -8.26 16.63
CA ALA A 55 1.99 -9.30 15.64
C ALA A 55 2.67 -8.74 14.39
N ASP A 56 3.46 -9.59 13.75
CA ASP A 56 4.22 -9.30 12.53
C ASP A 56 4.29 -10.58 11.69
N GLY A 57 3.86 -10.52 10.43
CA GLY A 57 3.84 -11.66 9.54
C GLY A 57 3.65 -11.28 8.07
N TYR A 58 3.48 -12.30 7.23
CA TYR A 58 3.32 -12.14 5.78
C TYR A 58 2.09 -12.89 5.29
N SER A 59 1.43 -12.36 4.26
CA SER A 59 0.37 -13.09 3.56
C SER A 59 0.92 -14.29 2.79
N ASP A 60 0.17 -15.38 2.78
CA ASP A 60 0.51 -16.62 2.09
C ASP A 60 0.32 -16.54 0.57
N MET A 61 0.51 -17.65 -0.14
CA MET A 61 0.34 -17.72 -1.61
C MET A 61 -1.09 -17.40 -2.09
N LEU A 62 -2.08 -17.49 -1.20
CA LEU A 62 -3.49 -17.17 -1.46
C LEU A 62 -3.83 -15.76 -0.96
N GLY A 63 -2.84 -14.94 -0.61
CA GLY A 63 -3.03 -13.59 -0.10
C GLY A 63 -3.67 -13.55 1.29
N MET A 64 -3.70 -14.66 2.02
CA MET A 64 -4.34 -14.76 3.33
C MET A 64 -3.33 -14.59 4.46
N TYR A 65 -3.76 -13.99 5.57
CA TYR A 65 -3.00 -13.90 6.81
C TYR A 65 -3.96 -13.96 7.99
N MET A 66 -3.61 -14.73 9.02
CA MET A 66 -4.44 -14.88 10.21
C MET A 66 -3.61 -14.65 11.48
N VAL A 67 -4.19 -13.94 12.44
CA VAL A 67 -3.58 -13.70 13.75
C VAL A 67 -4.61 -13.81 14.86
N SER A 68 -4.24 -14.50 15.95
CA SER A 68 -5.08 -14.61 17.15
C SER A 68 -4.64 -13.59 18.20
N LEU A 69 -5.59 -12.77 18.66
CA LEU A 69 -5.32 -11.63 19.53
C LEU A 69 -6.36 -11.57 20.67
N THR A 70 -5.97 -10.98 21.79
CA THR A 70 -6.92 -10.67 22.87
C THR A 70 -8.02 -9.72 22.37
N PRO A 71 -9.24 -9.73 22.95
CA PRO A 71 -10.26 -8.79 22.52
C PRO A 71 -9.86 -7.33 22.74
N GLY A 72 -10.02 -6.49 21.73
CA GLY A 72 -9.50 -5.14 21.71
C GLY A 72 -9.73 -4.39 20.40
N ILE A 73 -9.10 -3.22 20.29
CA ILE A 73 -9.09 -2.42 19.06
C ILE A 73 -7.66 -2.40 18.52
N TYR A 74 -7.52 -2.71 17.25
CA TYR A 74 -6.25 -2.88 16.57
C TYR A 74 -6.15 -2.02 15.31
N ARG A 75 -4.93 -1.93 14.82
CA ARG A 75 -4.56 -1.28 13.57
C ARG A 75 -3.56 -2.16 12.83
N GLU A 76 -3.72 -2.27 11.53
CA GLU A 76 -2.82 -3.05 10.68
C GLU A 76 -2.17 -2.16 9.64
N HIS A 77 -0.86 -2.32 9.50
CA HIS A 77 -0.03 -1.70 8.47
C HIS A 77 0.40 -2.76 7.47
N PHE A 78 0.13 -2.52 6.20
CA PHE A 78 0.38 -3.40 5.07
C PHE A 78 1.47 -2.79 4.21
N SER A 79 2.53 -3.53 3.93
CA SER A 79 3.64 -3.06 3.10
C SER A 79 4.16 -4.17 2.19
N LYS A 80 4.50 -3.83 0.95
CA LYS A 80 5.13 -4.77 0.01
C LYS A 80 6.01 -3.98 -0.95
N ILE A 81 7.22 -4.48 -1.22
CA ILE A 81 8.16 -3.81 -2.14
C ILE A 81 7.50 -3.62 -3.51
N GLY A 82 7.48 -2.38 -4.00
CA GLY A 82 6.85 -1.99 -5.26
C GLY A 82 5.33 -1.73 -5.16
N PHE A 83 4.75 -1.74 -3.96
CA PHE A 83 3.34 -1.49 -3.72
C PHE A 83 3.15 -0.31 -2.78
N GLU A 84 1.98 0.32 -2.84
CA GLU A 84 1.59 1.39 -1.92
C GLU A 84 1.41 0.83 -0.51
N ASP A 85 2.08 1.39 0.48
CA ASP A 85 1.82 1.05 1.88
C ASP A 85 0.38 1.47 2.24
N ARG A 86 -0.32 0.62 2.98
CA ARG A 86 -1.71 0.82 3.39
C ARG A 86 -1.86 0.64 4.89
N GLU A 87 -2.89 1.27 5.43
CA GLU A 87 -3.20 1.16 6.85
C GLU A 87 -4.71 1.05 7.05
N ILE A 88 -5.12 0.15 7.95
CA ILE A 88 -6.50 0.01 8.41
C ILE A 88 -6.48 0.15 9.93
N GLY A 89 -7.18 1.16 10.45
CA GLY A 89 -7.37 1.36 11.88
C GLY A 89 -8.74 0.87 12.36
N ASN A 90 -8.94 0.90 13.68
CA ASN A 90 -10.21 0.61 14.35
C ASN A 90 -10.76 -0.80 14.08
N ILE A 91 -9.87 -1.78 13.97
CA ILE A 91 -10.23 -3.19 13.80
C ILE A 91 -10.65 -3.72 15.18
N ILE A 92 -11.94 -4.00 15.35
CA ILE A 92 -12.47 -4.54 16.60
C ILE A 92 -12.32 -6.05 16.58
N VAL A 93 -11.65 -6.60 17.59
CA VAL A 93 -11.55 -8.04 17.84
C VAL A 93 -12.39 -8.35 19.07
N ALA A 94 -13.41 -9.18 18.89
CA ALA A 94 -14.28 -9.65 19.97
C ALA A 94 -13.84 -11.06 20.45
N ASP A 95 -14.35 -11.43 21.62
CA ASP A 95 -14.03 -12.71 22.27
C ASP A 95 -14.55 -13.89 21.44
N ASN A 96 -13.64 -14.79 21.03
CA ASN A 96 -13.95 -15.99 20.24
C ASN A 96 -14.68 -15.70 18.92
N GLU A 97 -14.48 -14.52 18.34
CA GLU A 97 -15.00 -14.12 17.03
C GLU A 97 -13.86 -13.90 16.03
N THR A 98 -14.19 -14.04 14.75
CA THR A 98 -13.28 -13.73 13.64
C THR A 98 -13.71 -12.42 12.99
N THR A 99 -12.79 -11.47 12.93
CA THR A 99 -12.96 -10.21 12.19
C THR A 99 -12.29 -10.35 10.83
N HIS A 100 -13.09 -10.28 9.76
CA HIS A 100 -12.57 -10.34 8.40
C HIS A 100 -12.15 -8.95 7.90
N VAL A 101 -10.91 -8.84 7.45
CA VAL A 101 -10.31 -7.63 6.86
C VAL A 101 -9.97 -7.93 5.40
N ARG A 102 -10.45 -7.08 4.51
CA ARG A 102 -10.08 -7.15 3.09
C ARG A 102 -9.36 -5.88 2.71
N ILE A 103 -8.16 -6.03 2.15
CA ILE A 103 -7.36 -4.92 1.65
C ILE A 103 -6.97 -5.16 0.19
N VAL A 104 -7.10 -4.10 -0.60
CA VAL A 104 -6.54 -4.03 -1.94
C VAL A 104 -5.28 -3.17 -1.89
N ILE A 105 -4.16 -3.75 -2.32
CA ILE A 105 -2.88 -3.06 -2.38
C ILE A 105 -2.51 -2.86 -3.86
N GLY A 106 -2.26 -1.61 -4.23
CA GLY A 106 -1.91 -1.24 -5.59
C GLY A 106 -0.41 -1.26 -5.80
N PHE A 107 0.02 -1.70 -6.98
CA PHE A 107 1.39 -1.53 -7.41
C PHE A 107 1.68 -0.02 -7.44
N TRP A 108 2.65 0.40 -6.65
CA TRP A 108 3.11 1.77 -6.56
C TRP A 108 4.61 1.68 -6.72
N ILE A 109 5.05 1.66 -7.97
CA ILE A 109 6.39 2.17 -8.26
C ILE A 109 6.21 3.69 -8.23
N PRO A 110 6.75 4.41 -7.24
CA PRO A 110 6.98 5.83 -7.39
C PRO A 110 7.89 5.99 -8.60
N CYS A 111 7.33 6.48 -9.69
CA CYS A 111 8.06 6.71 -10.91
C CYS A 111 8.95 7.93 -10.69
N HIS A 112 10.23 7.68 -10.41
CA HIS A 112 11.21 8.74 -10.26
C HIS A 112 11.72 9.15 -11.65
N TYR A 113 11.09 10.16 -12.23
CA TYR A 113 11.46 10.71 -13.52
C TYR A 113 11.24 12.23 -13.56
N VAL A 114 11.94 12.89 -14.47
CA VAL A 114 11.67 14.29 -14.83
C VAL A 114 10.77 14.30 -16.06
N VAL A 115 9.68 15.06 -16.02
CA VAL A 115 8.72 15.14 -17.14
C VAL A 115 9.44 15.71 -18.37
N GLY A 116 9.45 14.93 -19.46
CA GLY A 116 10.14 15.26 -20.70
C GLY A 116 11.61 14.84 -20.78
N ASP A 117 12.21 14.30 -19.71
CA ASP A 117 13.59 13.77 -19.72
C ASP A 117 13.60 12.34 -20.28
N VAL A 118 13.43 12.23 -21.59
CA VAL A 118 13.32 10.94 -22.30
C VAL A 118 14.67 10.24 -22.41
N ASN A 119 15.77 10.99 -22.41
CA ASN A 119 17.12 10.41 -22.51
C ASN A 119 17.78 10.11 -21.14
N GLY A 120 17.16 10.50 -20.02
CA GLY A 120 17.64 10.20 -18.68
C GLY A 120 18.75 11.11 -18.15
N SER A 121 18.85 12.34 -18.66
CA SER A 121 19.86 13.33 -18.27
C SER A 121 19.52 14.12 -17.00
N GLY A 122 18.29 13.97 -16.49
CA GLY A 122 17.75 14.70 -15.35
C GLY A 122 17.15 16.07 -15.69
N ILE A 123 17.08 16.44 -16.97
CA ILE A 123 16.54 17.74 -17.41
C ILE A 123 15.95 17.65 -18.82
N LEU A 124 14.76 18.23 -19.02
CA LEU A 124 14.15 18.35 -20.34
C LEU A 124 14.90 19.39 -21.20
N THR A 125 15.46 18.94 -22.32
CA THR A 125 16.16 19.76 -23.32
C THR A 125 15.74 19.38 -24.75
N GLY A 126 16.26 20.10 -25.74
CA GLY A 126 16.07 19.72 -27.15
C GLY A 126 16.65 18.33 -27.50
N LEU A 127 17.57 17.80 -26.69
CA LEU A 127 18.11 16.46 -26.90
C LEU A 127 17.06 15.37 -26.65
N ASP A 128 16.14 15.58 -25.72
CA ASP A 128 15.04 14.66 -25.44
C ASP A 128 14.10 14.53 -26.64
N VAL A 129 13.81 15.64 -27.31
CA VAL A 129 13.06 15.63 -28.57
C VAL A 129 13.76 14.75 -29.61
N THR A 130 15.07 14.93 -29.79
CA THR A 130 15.83 14.13 -30.75
C THR A 130 15.91 12.66 -30.36
N TYR A 131 15.98 12.37 -29.06
CA TYR A 131 15.97 11.02 -28.52
C TYR A 131 14.63 10.33 -28.76
N SER A 132 13.51 11.02 -28.51
CA SER A 132 12.16 10.52 -28.79
C SER A 132 11.99 10.17 -30.26
N ILE A 133 12.43 11.04 -31.17
CA ILE A 133 12.40 10.75 -32.62
C ILE A 133 13.25 9.53 -32.96
N ARG A 134 14.44 9.41 -32.35
CA ARG A 134 15.32 8.26 -32.57
C ARG A 134 14.68 6.97 -32.08
N TYR A 135 14.05 6.98 -30.90
CA TYR A 135 13.30 5.86 -30.35
C TYR A 135 12.17 5.42 -31.30
N PHE A 136 11.32 6.34 -31.75
CA PHE A 136 10.24 6.02 -32.71
C PHE A 136 10.73 5.50 -34.07
N LYS A 137 12.01 5.72 -34.40
CA LYS A 137 12.67 5.16 -35.58
C LYS A 137 13.39 3.82 -35.32
N GLY A 138 13.12 3.17 -34.18
CA GLY A 138 13.72 1.88 -33.81
C GLY A 138 15.04 2.01 -33.04
N GLY A 139 15.29 3.16 -32.42
CA GLY A 139 16.42 3.38 -31.53
C GLY A 139 16.27 2.70 -30.17
N PRO A 140 17.23 2.95 -29.25
CA PRO A 140 17.15 2.47 -27.86
C PRO A 140 15.88 2.99 -27.17
N HIS A 141 15.32 2.16 -26.29
CA HIS A 141 14.18 2.54 -25.47
C HIS A 141 14.57 3.62 -24.43
N PRO A 142 13.63 4.50 -24.03
CA PRO A 142 13.84 5.38 -22.90
C PRO A 142 14.20 4.59 -21.62
N PRO A 143 15.04 5.14 -20.74
CA PRO A 143 15.50 4.47 -19.53
C PRO A 143 14.42 4.42 -18.44
N TYR A 144 13.49 5.38 -18.45
CA TYR A 144 12.38 5.43 -17.51
C TYR A 144 11.14 4.82 -18.14
N SER A 145 10.72 3.68 -17.58
CA SER A 145 9.42 3.09 -17.86
C SER A 145 8.72 2.69 -16.57
N CYS A 146 7.41 2.80 -16.56
CA CYS A 146 6.58 2.46 -15.42
C CYS A 146 5.27 1.81 -15.84
N GLU A 147 4.78 0.92 -14.99
CA GLU A 147 3.43 0.40 -15.08
C GLU A 147 2.47 1.36 -14.39
N CYS A 148 1.79 2.21 -15.18
CA CYS A 148 0.83 3.18 -14.66
C CYS A 148 -0.62 2.65 -14.64
N THR A 149 -0.88 1.53 -15.33
CA THR A 149 -2.12 0.74 -15.23
C THR A 149 -1.80 -0.75 -15.27
N PRO A 150 -2.59 -1.63 -14.62
CA PRO A 150 -2.30 -3.06 -14.57
C PRO A 150 -2.10 -3.66 -15.96
N GLY A 151 -0.93 -4.27 -16.19
CA GLY A 151 -0.55 -4.92 -17.43
C GLY A 151 0.02 -4.01 -18.52
N ASN A 152 0.13 -2.69 -18.29
CA ASN A 152 0.64 -1.74 -19.29
C ASN A 152 1.82 -0.93 -18.75
N THR A 153 3.01 -1.20 -19.30
CA THR A 153 4.22 -0.43 -19.05
C THR A 153 4.41 0.64 -20.11
N TRP A 154 4.61 1.89 -19.70
CA TRP A 154 4.79 3.05 -20.58
C TRP A 154 6.10 3.78 -20.28
N TYR A 155 6.62 4.51 -21.26
CA TYR A 155 7.76 5.40 -21.09
C TYR A 155 7.30 6.74 -20.52
N THR A 156 7.15 6.79 -19.20
CA THR A 156 6.46 7.88 -18.49
C THR A 156 7.13 9.24 -18.61
N SER A 157 8.46 9.30 -18.73
CA SER A 157 9.13 10.58 -18.96
C SER A 157 8.83 11.17 -20.34
N GLY A 158 8.35 10.37 -21.28
CA GLY A 158 7.99 10.80 -22.63
C GLY A 158 6.57 11.34 -22.75
N ASP A 159 5.65 11.00 -21.85
CA ASP A 159 4.29 11.56 -21.84
C ASP A 159 4.34 12.99 -21.28
N VAL A 160 4.27 13.96 -22.17
CA VAL A 160 4.37 15.39 -21.85
C VAL A 160 3.05 16.13 -22.05
N ASN A 161 2.03 15.42 -22.53
CA ASN A 161 0.71 15.97 -22.82
C ASN A 161 -0.39 15.39 -21.93
N ALA A 162 -0.03 14.62 -20.89
CA ALA A 162 -0.91 13.96 -19.93
C ALA A 162 -1.90 12.97 -20.57
N SER A 163 -1.50 12.31 -21.66
CA SER A 163 -2.32 11.31 -22.35
C SER A 163 -2.23 9.91 -21.73
N CYS A 164 -1.28 9.69 -20.83
CA CYS A 164 -0.90 8.38 -20.32
C CYS A 164 -0.44 7.43 -21.42
N THR A 165 0.12 7.99 -22.51
CA THR A 165 0.75 7.25 -23.60
C THR A 165 1.98 8.02 -24.06
N PHE A 166 2.96 7.32 -24.66
CA PHE A 166 4.12 7.97 -25.27
C PHE A 166 4.12 7.72 -26.78
N ASP A 167 3.79 8.76 -27.55
CA ASP A 167 3.67 8.70 -29.01
C ASP A 167 4.26 9.95 -29.72
N ALA A 168 3.98 10.08 -31.03
CA ALA A 168 4.48 11.19 -31.83
C ALA A 168 3.85 12.56 -31.47
N LEU A 169 2.70 12.58 -30.80
CA LEU A 169 2.07 13.80 -30.30
C LEU A 169 2.89 14.41 -29.17
N ASP A 170 3.49 13.59 -28.31
CA ASP A 170 4.40 14.05 -27.25
C ASP A 170 5.62 14.77 -27.82
N VAL A 171 6.19 14.26 -28.91
CA VAL A 171 7.30 14.92 -29.63
C VAL A 171 6.87 16.30 -30.10
N THR A 172 5.68 16.39 -30.70
CA THR A 172 5.14 17.67 -31.19
C THR A 172 4.86 18.63 -30.02
N TYR A 173 4.41 18.10 -28.88
CA TYR A 173 4.17 18.87 -27.66
C TYR A 173 5.48 19.42 -27.08
N MET A 174 6.54 18.60 -26.95
CA MET A 174 7.86 19.06 -26.51
C MET A 174 8.41 20.17 -27.42
N VAL A 175 8.29 20.02 -28.75
CA VAL A 175 8.69 21.08 -29.70
C VAL A 175 7.88 22.36 -29.50
N ARG A 176 6.57 22.25 -29.25
CA ARG A 176 5.72 23.41 -28.95
C ARG A 176 6.12 24.08 -27.64
N TYR A 177 6.43 23.31 -26.60
CA TYR A 177 6.93 23.83 -25.33
C TYR A 177 8.20 24.66 -25.52
N PHE A 178 9.21 24.14 -26.24
CA PHE A 178 10.43 24.89 -26.54
C PHE A 178 10.21 26.15 -27.39
N LYS A 179 9.07 26.28 -28.07
CA LYS A 179 8.66 27.48 -28.79
C LYS A 179 7.83 28.45 -27.94
N GLY A 180 7.75 28.26 -26.62
CA GLY A 180 6.99 29.10 -25.69
C GLY A 180 5.55 28.64 -25.44
N GLY A 181 5.26 27.36 -25.68
CA GLY A 181 3.97 26.76 -25.34
C GLY A 181 3.79 26.49 -23.84
N SER A 182 2.68 25.82 -23.49
CA SER A 182 2.42 25.36 -22.13
C SER A 182 3.50 24.37 -21.65
N PRO A 183 3.80 24.35 -20.33
CA PRO A 183 4.75 23.40 -19.78
C PRO A 183 4.27 21.95 -19.93
N PRO A 184 5.19 20.97 -20.04
CA PRO A 184 4.89 19.55 -20.02
C PRO A 184 4.06 19.15 -18.80
N ALA A 185 3.12 18.23 -19.02
CA ALA A 185 2.30 17.65 -17.96
C ALA A 185 2.46 16.12 -17.96
N PRO A 186 2.67 15.48 -16.80
CA PRO A 186 2.78 14.04 -16.69
C PRO A 186 1.42 13.34 -16.77
N CYS A 187 1.42 12.04 -16.99
CA CYS A 187 0.23 11.18 -16.82
C CYS A 187 -0.32 11.33 -15.38
N PRO A 188 -1.62 11.65 -15.21
CA PRO A 188 -2.24 11.78 -13.89
C PRO A 188 -2.24 10.48 -13.07
N SER A 189 -2.19 9.33 -13.72
CA SER A 189 -2.18 8.02 -13.07
C SER A 189 -0.80 7.60 -12.53
N CYS A 190 0.27 8.27 -12.97
CA CYS A 190 1.64 8.00 -12.50
C CYS A 190 2.46 9.29 -12.43
N PRO A 191 2.09 10.22 -11.54
CA PRO A 191 2.83 11.46 -11.36
C PRO A 191 4.27 11.15 -10.92
N PRO A 192 5.25 12.00 -11.31
CA PRO A 192 6.61 11.85 -10.86
C PRO A 192 6.70 12.09 -9.35
N THR A 193 7.55 11.34 -8.66
CA THR A 193 7.86 11.64 -7.25
C THR A 193 8.95 12.71 -7.15
N PRO A 194 8.85 13.66 -6.20
CA PRO A 194 9.85 14.71 -5.99
C PRO A 194 11.24 14.19 -5.61
#